data_AF-A0A7W9MI67-F1
#
_entry.id   AF-A0A7W9MI67-F1
#
_cell.length_a   1.000
_cell.length_b   1.000
_cell.length_c   1.000
_cell.angle_alpha   90.00
_cell.angle_beta   90.00
_cell.angle_gamma   90.00
#
_symmetry.space_group_name_H-M   'P 1'
#
loop_
_entity.id
_entity.type
_entity.pdbx_description
1 polymer ?
#
loop_
_entity_poly.entity_id
_entity_poly.type
_entity_poly.pdbx_seq_one_letter_code
_entity_poly.pdbx_strand_id
1 'polypeptide(L)'
;MADLDREAMRAVVERIQRLSDEHWWALDHSCRLMADNAWMGPTGSKFGTDVQADQRELRDQLARAVHSAQRKLASLPDKTT
;
A
#
# COMPACT_ATOMS: atom_id res chain seq x y z
N MET A 1 -29.25 -11.90 0.59
CA MET A 1 -28.25 -11.50 1.60
C MET A 1 -26.83 -11.74 1.10
N ALA A 2 -26.45 -12.96 0.69
CA ALA A 2 -25.09 -13.23 0.20
C ALA A 2 -24.58 -12.32 -0.94
N ASP A 3 -25.45 -11.94 -1.90
CA ASP A 3 -25.05 -11.03 -2.98
C ASP A 3 -24.77 -9.60 -2.48
N LEU A 4 -25.57 -9.12 -1.51
CA LEU A 4 -25.33 -7.84 -0.84
C LEU A 4 -24.03 -7.88 -0.03
N ASP A 5 -23.71 -9.01 0.59
CA ASP A 5 -22.45 -9.19 1.33
C ASP A 5 -21.23 -9.17 0.40
N ARG A 6 -21.35 -9.73 -0.80
CA ARG A 6 -20.28 -9.72 -1.81
C ARG A 6 -20.09 -8.34 -2.45
N GLU A 7 -21.18 -7.64 -2.75
CA GLU A 7 -21.12 -6.27 -3.27
C GLU A 7 -20.54 -5.29 -2.24
N ALA A 8 -20.96 -5.40 -0.98
CA ALA A 8 -20.37 -4.64 0.12
C ALA A 8 -18.87 -4.95 0.28
N MET A 9 -18.47 -6.22 0.18
CA MET A 9 -17.05 -6.59 0.21
C MET A 9 -16.29 -6.00 -0.98
N ARG A 10 -16.88 -5.96 -2.19
CA ARG A 10 -16.26 -5.33 -3.36
C ARG A 10 -15.99 -3.84 -3.12
N ALA A 11 -16.96 -3.10 -2.59
CA ALA A 11 -16.77 -1.69 -2.24
C ALA A 11 -15.65 -1.48 -1.19
N VAL A 12 -15.51 -2.41 -0.24
CA VAL A 12 -14.39 -2.39 0.71
C VAL A 12 -13.05 -2.62 0.02
N VAL A 13 -12.94 -3.59 -0.90
CA VAL A 13 -11.71 -3.83 -1.69
C VAL A 13 -11.34 -2.59 -2.49
N GLU A 14 -12.31 -1.97 -3.18
CA GLU A 14 -12.08 -0.75 -3.98
C GLU A 14 -11.57 0.40 -3.11
N ARG A 15 -12.14 0.57 -1.91
CA ARG A 15 -11.66 1.59 -0.96
C ARG A 15 -10.23 1.32 -0.50
N ILE A 16 -9.89 0.07 -0.19
CA ILE A 16 -8.52 -0.31 0.22
C ILE A 16 -7.54 -0.11 -0.93
N GLN A 17 -7.91 -0.48 -2.16
CA GLN A 17 -7.09 -0.26 -3.35
C GLN A 17 -6.81 1.23 -3.55
N ARG A 18 -7.85 2.07 -3.51
CA ARG A 18 -7.68 3.52 -3.68
C ARG A 18 -6.76 4.13 -2.62
N LEU A 19 -6.95 3.78 -1.35
CA LEU A 19 -6.07 4.24 -0.27
C LEU A 19 -4.63 3.76 -0.46
N SER A 20 -4.45 2.52 -0.94
CA SER A 20 -3.13 1.99 -1.30
C SER A 20 -2.49 2.82 -2.41
N ASP A 21 -3.22 3.11 -3.48
CA ASP A 21 -2.70 3.86 -4.63
C ASP A 21 -2.35 5.31 -4.24
N GLU A 22 -3.20 5.95 -3.42
CA GLU A 22 -2.98 7.30 -2.87
C GLU A 22 -1.70 7.36 -2.02
N HIS A 23 -1.44 6.34 -1.20
CA HIS A 23 -0.30 6.34 -0.27
C HIS A 23 0.95 5.64 -0.81
N TRP A 24 0.88 4.98 -1.95
CA TRP A 24 2.00 4.22 -2.54
C TRP A 24 3.27 5.06 -2.75
N TRP A 25 3.08 6.36 -3.01
CA TRP A 25 4.14 7.32 -3.33
C TRP A 25 4.44 8.31 -2.19
N ALA A 26 3.88 8.11 -0.99
CA ALA A 26 3.96 9.10 0.10
C ALA A 26 5.40 9.52 0.46
N LEU A 27 6.36 8.59 0.38
CA LEU A 27 7.77 8.83 0.70
C LEU A 27 8.67 9.01 -0.53
N ASP A 28 8.12 9.01 -1.74
CA ASP A 28 8.91 9.03 -2.98
C ASP A 28 9.71 10.32 -3.14
N HIS A 29 9.09 11.47 -2.85
CA HIS A 29 9.78 12.75 -2.91
C HIS A 29 10.94 12.83 -1.91
N SER A 30 10.72 12.39 -0.66
CA SER A 30 11.77 12.34 0.35
C SER A 30 12.92 11.43 -0.06
N CYS A 31 12.63 10.26 -0.65
CA CYS A 31 13.65 9.34 -1.16
C CYS A 31 14.48 9.98 -2.28
N ARG A 32 13.86 10.72 -3.21
CA ARG A 32 14.56 11.43 -4.29
C ARG A 32 15.48 12.52 -3.76
N LEU A 33 15.00 13.35 -2.84
CA LEU A 33 15.82 14.39 -2.22
C LEU A 33 17.06 13.81 -1.53
N MET A 34 16.93 12.64 -0.88
CA MET A 34 18.06 11.95 -0.25
C MET A 34 19.05 11.37 -1.28
N ALA A 35 18.57 10.88 -2.42
CA ALA A 35 19.42 10.37 -3.50
C ALA A 35 20.25 11.47 -4.17
N ASP A 36 19.72 12.70 -4.21
CA ASP A 36 20.40 13.87 -4.79
C ASP A 36 21.46 14.50 -3.85
N ASN A 37 21.89 13.78 -2.81
CA ASN A 37 22.83 14.24 -1.79
C ASN A 37 22.41 15.54 -1.09
N ALA A 38 21.10 15.82 -1.00
CA ALA A 38 20.63 17.02 -0.32
C ALA A 38 21.08 17.06 1.16
N TRP A 39 21.39 15.90 1.75
CA TRP A 39 21.78 15.74 3.15
C TRP A 39 23.14 15.03 3.22
N MET A 40 24.17 15.79 3.59
CA MET A 40 25.55 15.29 3.60
C MET A 40 25.98 14.77 4.98
N GLY A 41 26.98 13.87 4.97
CA GLY A 41 27.61 13.33 6.17
C GLY A 41 26.94 12.05 6.72
N PRO A 42 27.54 11.42 7.74
CA PRO A 42 27.12 10.11 8.23
C PRO A 42 25.67 10.05 8.71
N THR A 43 25.19 11.12 9.36
CA THR A 43 23.80 11.24 9.82
C THR A 43 22.82 11.34 8.65
N GLY A 44 23.16 12.09 7.60
CA GLY A 44 22.34 12.20 6.38
C GLY A 44 22.24 10.85 5.65
N SER A 45 23.37 10.14 5.52
CA SER A 45 23.37 8.79 4.92
C SER A 45 22.53 7.79 5.69
N LYS A 46 22.58 7.83 7.04
CA LYS A 46 21.74 6.97 7.88
C LYS A 46 20.26 7.31 7.71
N PHE A 47 19.90 8.59 7.81
CA PHE A 47 18.52 9.02 7.61
C PHE A 47 17.97 8.61 6.24
N GLY A 48 18.78 8.70 5.18
CA GLY A 48 18.36 8.29 3.83
C GLY A 48 18.11 6.78 3.75
N THR A 49 18.91 5.99 4.44
CA THR A 49 18.71 4.53 4.55
C THR A 49 17.41 4.22 5.30
N ASP A 50 17.16 4.92 6.40
CA ASP A 50 15.95 4.74 7.22
C ASP A 50 14.68 5.10 6.42
N VAL A 51 14.66 6.24 5.72
CA VAL A 51 13.52 6.66 4.87
C VAL A 51 13.25 5.67 3.74
N GLN A 52 14.29 5.11 3.12
CA GLN A 52 14.13 4.08 2.10
C GLN A 52 13.61 2.76 2.69
N ALA A 53 13.99 2.41 3.92
CA ALA A 53 13.44 1.25 4.62
C ALA A 53 11.95 1.45 4.92
N ASP A 54 11.57 2.62 5.45
CA ASP A 54 10.18 2.98 5.72
C ASP A 54 9.33 2.97 4.43
N GLN A 55 9.89 3.44 3.30
CA GLN A 55 9.19 3.38 2.00
C GLN A 55 8.90 1.93 1.58
N ARG A 56 9.87 1.03 1.72
CA ARG A 56 9.68 -0.39 1.40
C ARG A 56 8.65 -1.02 2.32
N GLU A 57 8.75 -0.75 3.62
CA GLU A 57 7.81 -1.27 4.61
C GLU A 57 6.37 -0.79 4.34
N LEU A 58 6.18 0.49 4.04
CA LEU A 58 4.87 1.04 3.68
C LEU A 58 4.29 0.32 2.46
N ARG A 59 5.05 0.17 1.38
CA ARG A 59 4.61 -0.52 0.16
C ARG A 59 4.24 -1.97 0.43
N ASP A 60 5.01 -2.66 1.24
CA ASP A 60 4.73 -4.03 1.65
C ASP A 60 3.43 -4.13 2.46
N GLN A 61 3.21 -3.22 3.40
CA GLN A 61 1.97 -3.18 4.20
C GLN A 61 0.74 -2.91 3.32
N LEU A 62 0.83 -1.95 2.40
CA LEU A 62 -0.24 -1.62 1.45
C LEU A 62 -0.56 -2.80 0.53
N ALA A 63 0.47 -3.44 -0.05
CA ALA A 63 0.30 -4.62 -0.90
C ALA A 63 -0.35 -5.78 -0.15
N ARG A 64 0.04 -6.03 1.10
CA ARG A 64 -0.58 -7.05 1.96
C ARG A 64 -2.05 -6.75 2.25
N ALA A 65 -2.39 -5.48 2.52
CA ALA A 65 -3.77 -5.08 2.79
C ALA A 65 -4.68 -5.32 1.57
N VAL A 66 -4.23 -4.88 0.39
CA VAL A 66 -4.93 -5.11 -0.89
C VAL A 66 -5.09 -6.61 -1.15
N HIS A 67 -4.00 -7.37 -1.05
CA HIS A 67 -4.02 -8.81 -1.30
C HIS A 67 -4.95 -9.55 -0.33
N SER A 68 -4.94 -9.19 0.95
CA SER A 68 -5.84 -9.75 1.96
C SER A 68 -7.31 -9.48 1.63
N ALA A 69 -7.63 -8.25 1.24
CA ALA A 69 -8.98 -7.84 0.88
C ALA A 69 -9.48 -8.58 -0.39
N GLN A 70 -8.64 -8.66 -1.43
CA GLN A 70 -8.94 -9.39 -2.66
C GLN A 70 -9.14 -10.89 -2.40
N ARG A 71 -8.27 -11.51 -1.59
CA ARG A 71 -8.44 -12.92 -1.19
C ARG A 71 -9.75 -13.16 -0.47
N LYS A 72 -10.16 -12.23 0.41
CA LYS A 72 -11.43 -12.35 1.12
C LYS A 72 -12.62 -12.22 0.17
N LEU A 73 -12.59 -11.29 -0.78
CA LEU A 73 -13.62 -11.19 -1.82
C LEU A 73 -13.69 -12.46 -2.70
N ALA A 74 -12.55 -13.02 -3.09
CA ALA A 74 -12.48 -14.23 -3.90
C ALA A 74 -12.98 -15.49 -3.16
N SER A 75 -12.94 -15.49 -1.82
CA SER A 75 -13.50 -16.59 -1.01
C SER A 75 -15.02 -16.54 -0.87
N LEU A 76 -15.68 -15.43 -1.24
CA LEU A 76 -17.13 -15.33 -1.21
C LEU A 76 -17.72 -16.05 -2.43
N PRO A 77 -18.79 -16.85 -2.26
CA PRO A 77 -19.41 -17.58 -3.35
C PRO A 77 -19.91 -16.62 -4.44
N ASP A 78 -19.59 -16.94 -5.70
CA ASP A 78 -20.11 -16.25 -6.87
C ASP A 78 -21.37 -16.99 -7.34
N LYS A 79 -22.55 -16.39 -7.20
CA LYS A 79 -23.77 -16.98 -7.77
C LYS A 79 -23.89 -16.58 -9.23
N THR A 80 -23.28 -17.37 -10.10
CA THR A 80 -23.65 -17.47 -11.52
C THR A 80 -23.91 -18.94 -11.87
N THR A 81 -25.07 -19.45 -11.46
CA THR A 81 -25.80 -20.55 -12.11
C THR A 81 -27.27 -20.42 -11.75
#